data_AF-A0A1A9V8G4-F1
#
_entry.id   AF-A0A1A9V8G4-F1
#
_cell.length_a   1.000
_cell.length_b   1.000
_cell.length_c   1.000
_cell.angle_alpha   90.00
_cell.angle_beta   90.00
_cell.angle_gamma   90.00
#
_symmetry.space_group_name_H-M   'P 1'
#
loop_
_entity.id
_entity.type
_entity.pdbx_description
1 polymer ?
#
loop_
_entity_poly.entity_id
_entity_poly.type
_entity_poly.pdbx_seq_one_letter_code
_entity_poly.pdbx_strand_id
1 'polypeptide(L)'
;MLKNKTKKFVDIDEKVLTVFQQRAVPLLSDYLHKREEPLRIEVLKGSITDSVEQLRNVDVVIGLEIIEHLYADVLEKVPENIFGFVQPKLAIFSTPNSEFNILFDSLLKNGFRHFDHKFEWSRAEFTAWTDNICRRYPNYSVALIGLGNPPDEHKDVGFATQMALFARNDLIKKPLATELKGQSLPLSGLKYKEIYTVDFPYYKDERTQYEKIWCEAQYFINRYRHATIYFNVERRIYQLPWLQLMDFARKENVSQDELLDILRNHNIKVEGDFIIMPEYDDDDDENGLCDELNDLSLELNNEYNDCGNGNDASRVFNIESANDDSEECWD
;
A
#
# COMPACT_ATOMS: atom_id res chain seq x y z
N MET A 1 -17.19 -2.81 12.10
CA MET A 1 -16.48 -1.61 12.62
C MET A 1 -15.51 -1.16 11.55
N LEU A 2 -15.49 0.13 11.19
CA LEU A 2 -14.45 0.69 10.33
C LEU A 2 -13.10 0.51 11.02
N LYS A 3 -12.10 -0.03 10.31
CA LYS A 3 -10.74 -0.06 10.82
C LYS A 3 -10.13 1.32 10.56
N ASN A 4 -10.04 2.16 11.58
CA ASN A 4 -9.30 3.42 11.47
C ASN A 4 -7.81 3.11 11.29
N LYS A 5 -7.31 3.29 10.07
CA LYS A 5 -5.88 3.08 9.78
C LYS A 5 -5.12 4.33 10.20
N THR A 6 -4.04 4.15 10.94
CA THR A 6 -3.12 5.23 11.31
C THR A 6 -1.73 4.87 10.83
N LYS A 7 -1.07 5.78 10.12
CA LYS A 7 0.35 5.70 9.77
C LYS A 7 1.10 6.76 10.55
N LYS A 8 2.19 6.36 11.20
CA LYS A 8 3.06 7.25 11.97
C LYS A 8 4.44 7.26 11.33
N PHE A 9 4.94 8.44 10.98
CA PHE A 9 6.32 8.67 10.58
C PHE A 9 7.03 9.32 11.76
N VAL A 10 8.15 8.73 12.18
CA VAL A 10 8.89 9.16 13.36
C VAL A 10 10.34 9.40 12.99
N ASP A 11 10.87 10.53 13.40
CA ASP A 11 12.24 10.95 13.13
C ASP A 11 12.72 11.87 14.26
N ILE A 12 14.02 11.93 14.50
CA ILE A 12 14.61 12.88 15.47
C ILE A 12 14.86 14.25 14.84
N ASP A 13 15.10 14.32 13.53
CA ASP A 13 15.38 15.54 12.79
C ASP A 13 14.07 16.27 12.44
N GLU A 14 13.77 17.26 13.28
CA GLU A 14 12.61 18.13 13.09
C GLU A 14 12.63 18.92 11.77
N LYS A 15 13.82 19.26 11.25
CA LYS A 15 13.95 20.02 10.00
C LYS A 15 13.56 19.14 8.82
N VAL A 16 14.07 17.91 8.75
CA VAL A 16 13.72 16.92 7.71
C VAL A 16 12.21 16.68 7.72
N LEU A 17 11.63 16.43 8.91
CA LEU A 17 10.18 16.25 9.05
C LEU A 17 9.39 17.47 8.54
N THR A 18 9.81 18.68 8.90
CA THR A 18 9.12 19.91 8.52
C THR A 18 9.21 20.15 7.00
N VAL A 19 10.35 19.86 6.38
CA VAL A 19 10.54 19.99 4.93
C VAL A 19 9.67 18.99 4.17
N PHE A 20 9.65 17.72 4.61
CA PHE A 20 8.97 16.66 3.89
C PHE A 20 7.52 16.40 4.31
N GLN A 21 6.98 17.10 5.31
CA GLN A 21 5.58 16.92 5.76
C GLN A 21 4.55 17.06 4.62
N GLN A 22 4.86 17.87 3.59
CA GLN A 22 3.97 18.05 2.44
C GLN A 22 3.73 16.75 1.65
N ARG A 23 4.63 15.77 1.75
CA ARG A 23 4.46 14.43 1.16
C ARG A 23 3.37 13.61 1.85
N ALA A 24 2.97 13.98 3.05
CA ALA A 24 1.88 13.34 3.78
C ALA A 24 0.48 13.90 3.43
N VAL A 25 0.41 15.00 2.68
CA VAL A 25 -0.86 15.67 2.33
C VAL A 25 -1.65 14.82 1.31
N PRO A 26 -2.98 14.69 1.46
CA PRO A 26 -3.81 14.05 0.45
C PRO A 26 -3.69 14.73 -0.91
N LEU A 27 -3.52 13.95 -1.97
CA LEU A 27 -3.48 14.44 -3.33
C LEU A 27 -4.89 14.79 -3.81
N LEU A 28 -5.00 15.57 -4.89
CA LEU A 28 -6.30 15.87 -5.52
C LEU A 28 -7.06 14.58 -5.90
N SER A 29 -6.32 13.55 -6.33
CA SER A 29 -6.87 12.23 -6.62
C SER A 29 -7.55 11.57 -5.43
N ASP A 30 -7.09 11.81 -4.19
CA ASP A 30 -7.70 11.25 -2.98
C ASP A 30 -9.08 11.89 -2.70
N TYR A 31 -9.29 13.14 -3.12
CA TYR A 31 -10.59 13.82 -2.98
C TYR A 31 -11.60 13.38 -4.04
N LEU A 32 -11.12 13.07 -5.25
CA LEU A 32 -11.95 12.56 -6.35
C LEU A 32 -12.28 11.08 -6.13
N HIS A 33 -11.30 10.28 -5.70
CA HIS A 33 -11.43 8.85 -5.42
C HIS A 33 -11.24 8.60 -3.92
N LYS A 34 -12.29 8.92 -3.17
CA LYS A 34 -12.27 8.81 -1.71
C LYS A 34 -12.09 7.36 -1.27
N ARG A 35 -11.38 7.22 -0.15
CA ARG A 35 -11.16 5.93 0.51
C ARG A 35 -12.47 5.40 1.09
N GLU A 36 -12.65 4.09 1.13
CA GLU A 36 -13.78 3.47 1.87
C GLU A 36 -13.54 3.48 3.39
N GLU A 37 -12.26 3.40 3.79
CA GLU A 37 -11.84 3.38 5.19
C GLU A 37 -11.04 4.64 5.56
N PRO A 38 -11.27 5.21 6.76
CA PRO A 38 -10.48 6.33 7.27
C PRO A 38 -8.98 6.00 7.34
N LEU A 39 -8.16 6.97 6.94
CA LEU A 39 -6.71 6.95 7.07
C LEU A 39 -6.24 8.25 7.73
N ARG A 40 -5.51 8.13 8.83
CA ARG A 40 -4.80 9.22 9.49
C ARG A 40 -3.31 9.06 9.26
N ILE A 41 -2.63 10.15 8.91
CA ILE A 41 -1.16 10.22 8.86
C ILE A 41 -0.68 11.18 9.93
N GLU A 42 0.27 10.73 10.74
CA GLU A 42 0.94 11.50 11.79
C GLU A 42 2.44 11.55 11.50
N VAL A 43 3.01 12.75 11.51
CA VAL A 43 4.45 13.03 11.37
C VAL A 43 4.93 13.56 12.72
N LEU A 44 5.80 12.80 13.37
CA LEU A 44 6.13 12.95 14.77
C LEU A 44 7.65 13.07 14.95
N LYS A 45 8.09 14.04 15.76
CA LYS A 45 9.46 14.11 16.22
C LYS A 45 9.65 13.28 17.49
N GLY A 46 10.55 12.31 17.46
CA GLY A 46 10.86 11.42 18.59
C GLY A 46 11.97 10.42 18.26
N SER A 47 12.55 9.78 19.29
CA SER A 47 13.59 8.76 19.09
C SER A 47 12.99 7.36 18.97
N ILE A 48 13.53 6.52 18.09
CA ILE A 48 13.17 5.08 18.02
C ILE A 48 13.38 4.34 19.37
N THR A 49 14.19 4.88 20.27
CA THR A 49 14.48 4.29 21.58
C THR A 49 13.46 4.63 22.68
N ASP A 50 12.56 5.58 22.42
CA ASP A 50 11.64 6.12 23.42
C ASP A 50 10.35 5.30 23.52
N SER A 51 10.05 4.80 24.72
CA SER A 51 8.77 4.15 25.01
C SER A 51 7.67 5.15 25.34
N VAL A 52 6.91 5.54 24.31
CA VAL A 52 5.80 6.52 24.40
C VAL A 52 4.43 5.90 24.11
N GLU A 53 3.38 6.41 24.75
CA GLU A 53 2.00 5.93 24.58
C GLU A 53 1.54 5.90 23.11
N GLN A 54 2.00 6.86 22.30
CA GLN A 54 1.65 6.97 20.88
C GLN A 54 2.05 5.73 20.05
N LEU A 55 3.01 4.94 20.52
CA LEU A 55 3.49 3.73 19.85
C LEU A 55 2.78 2.45 20.30
N ARG A 56 1.83 2.51 21.24
CA ARG A 56 1.05 1.33 21.60
C ARG A 56 0.16 0.87 20.47
N ASN A 57 -0.12 -0.44 20.45
CA ASN A 57 -1.03 -1.09 19.50
C ASN A 57 -0.66 -0.87 18.03
N VAL A 58 0.63 -0.62 17.75
CA VAL A 58 1.17 -0.59 16.39
C VAL A 58 1.24 -2.02 15.88
N ASP A 59 0.57 -2.29 14.76
CA ASP A 59 0.60 -3.61 14.13
C ASP A 59 1.94 -3.89 13.44
N VAL A 60 2.55 -2.87 12.83
CA VAL A 60 3.76 -2.99 12.01
C VAL A 60 4.74 -1.87 12.31
N VAL A 61 6.00 -2.22 12.57
CA VAL A 61 7.14 -1.29 12.64
C VAL A 61 8.04 -1.52 11.44
N ILE A 62 8.52 -0.44 10.82
CA ILE A 62 9.43 -0.49 9.69
C ILE A 62 10.58 0.49 9.97
N GLY A 63 11.80 -0.02 10.10
CA GLY A 63 13.04 0.76 10.21
C GLY A 63 13.95 0.43 9.04
N LEU A 64 13.87 1.20 7.96
CA LEU A 64 14.71 0.99 6.78
C LEU A 64 15.96 1.84 6.91
N GLU A 65 17.12 1.22 6.74
CA GLU A 65 18.44 1.88 6.74
C GLU A 65 18.60 2.89 7.89
N ILE A 66 18.27 2.47 9.11
CA ILE A 66 18.28 3.34 10.30
C ILE A 66 19.24 2.86 11.38
N ILE A 67 19.44 1.55 11.51
CA ILE A 67 20.17 1.00 12.65
C ILE A 67 21.67 1.31 12.56
N GLU A 68 22.23 1.40 11.35
CA GLU A 68 23.62 1.76 11.05
C GLU A 68 23.96 3.20 11.41
N HIS A 69 22.96 4.07 11.58
CA HIS A 69 23.15 5.45 12.02
C HIS A 69 23.22 5.58 13.54
N LEU A 70 22.94 4.50 14.29
CA LEU A 70 22.88 4.53 15.74
C LEU A 70 24.23 4.16 16.37
N TYR A 71 24.67 4.96 17.34
CA TYR A 71 25.74 4.54 18.25
C TYR A 71 25.34 3.28 19.03
N ALA A 72 26.33 2.48 19.44
CA ALA A 72 26.10 1.16 20.03
C ALA A 72 25.21 1.18 21.29
N ASP A 73 25.31 2.22 22.12
CA ASP A 73 24.49 2.38 23.33
C ASP A 73 23.04 2.79 23.04
N VAL A 74 22.80 3.46 21.91
CA VAL A 74 21.46 3.80 21.40
C VAL A 74 20.83 2.58 20.74
N LEU A 75 21.59 1.89 19.88
CA LEU A 75 21.16 0.67 19.20
C LEU A 75 20.68 -0.41 20.18
N GLU A 76 21.35 -0.58 21.31
CA GLU A 76 21.00 -1.59 22.31
C GLU A 76 19.61 -1.36 22.93
N LYS A 77 19.13 -0.10 22.94
CA LYS A 77 17.79 0.27 23.45
C LYS A 77 16.68 0.04 22.42
N VAL A 78 17.01 -0.06 21.12
CA VAL A 78 16.00 -0.26 20.06
C VAL A 78 15.20 -1.55 20.30
N PRO A 79 15.82 -2.71 20.59
CA PRO A 79 15.06 -3.91 20.86
C PRO A 79 14.16 -3.81 22.10
N GLU A 80 14.60 -3.10 23.14
CA GLU A 80 13.81 -2.87 24.36
C GLU A 80 12.53 -2.12 24.05
N ASN A 81 12.61 -1.04 23.27
CA ASN A 81 11.43 -0.30 22.89
C ASN A 81 10.55 -1.11 21.92
N ILE A 82 11.11 -1.61 20.81
CA ILE A 82 10.33 -2.20 19.73
C ILE A 82 9.74 -3.57 20.12
N PHE A 83 10.54 -4.49 20.65
CA PHE A 83 10.10 -5.85 20.96
C PHE A 83 9.63 -6.01 22.41
N GLY A 84 10.09 -5.14 23.32
CA GLY A 84 9.66 -5.12 24.72
C GLY A 84 8.39 -4.30 24.94
N PHE A 85 8.39 -3.03 24.52
CA PHE A 85 7.29 -2.09 24.78
C PHE A 85 6.22 -2.06 23.68
N VAL A 86 6.60 -1.82 22.42
CA VAL A 86 5.66 -1.68 21.28
C VAL A 86 5.02 -3.02 20.94
N GLN A 87 5.80 -4.10 20.96
CA GLN A 87 5.38 -5.48 20.66
C GLN A 87 4.56 -5.61 19.36
N PRO A 88 5.04 -5.10 18.21
CA PRO A 88 4.27 -5.12 16.97
C PRO A 88 4.06 -6.56 16.47
N LYS A 89 3.05 -6.79 15.62
CA LYS A 89 2.86 -8.10 14.98
C LYS A 89 3.96 -8.39 13.97
N LEU A 90 4.48 -7.35 13.31
CA LEU A 90 5.56 -7.41 12.35
C LEU A 90 6.55 -6.26 12.61
N ALA A 91 7.85 -6.55 12.63
CA ALA A 91 8.89 -5.53 12.59
C ALA A 91 9.86 -5.84 11.44
N ILE A 92 10.15 -4.84 10.61
CA ILE A 92 11.05 -4.96 9.47
C ILE A 92 12.22 -4.02 9.69
N PHE A 93 13.44 -4.55 9.62
CA PHE A 93 14.66 -3.78 9.67
C PHE A 93 15.52 -4.07 8.47
N SER A 94 16.10 -3.04 7.84
CA SER A 94 17.14 -3.21 6.83
C SER A 94 18.39 -2.44 7.21
N THR A 95 19.52 -2.89 6.67
CA THR A 95 20.82 -2.24 6.83
C THR A 95 21.75 -2.69 5.69
N PRO A 96 22.81 -1.94 5.37
CA PRO A 96 23.82 -2.35 4.40
C PRO A 96 24.49 -3.68 4.76
N ASN A 97 24.85 -4.46 3.75
CA ASN A 97 25.73 -5.63 3.90
C ASN A 97 27.18 -5.27 3.53
N SER A 98 28.07 -5.15 4.51
CA SER A 98 29.45 -4.73 4.27
C SER A 98 30.25 -5.68 3.37
N GLU A 99 29.86 -6.97 3.28
CA GLU A 99 30.51 -7.93 2.38
C GLU A 99 30.32 -7.55 0.90
N PHE A 100 29.23 -6.85 0.58
CA PHE A 100 28.95 -6.35 -0.77
C PHE A 100 29.83 -5.14 -1.14
N ASN A 101 30.46 -4.48 -0.16
CA ASN A 101 31.15 -3.20 -0.39
C ASN A 101 32.28 -3.27 -1.40
N ILE A 102 32.88 -4.45 -1.56
CA ILE A 102 33.95 -4.68 -2.54
C ILE A 102 33.52 -4.39 -3.99
N LEU A 103 32.21 -4.35 -4.25
CA LEU A 103 31.62 -4.08 -5.56
C LEU A 103 31.36 -2.59 -5.83
N PHE A 104 31.57 -1.72 -4.83
CA PHE A 104 31.42 -0.27 -5.00
C PHE A 104 32.77 0.39 -5.27
N ASP A 105 32.83 1.19 -6.34
CA ASP A 105 34.06 1.91 -6.73
C ASP A 105 34.39 3.09 -5.80
N SER A 106 33.39 3.60 -5.06
CA SER A 106 33.51 4.80 -4.23
C SER A 106 33.09 4.51 -2.79
N LEU A 107 34.04 4.03 -2.00
CA LEU A 107 33.90 3.93 -0.55
C LEU A 107 34.64 5.07 0.15
N LEU A 108 34.20 5.40 1.34
CA LEU A 108 34.94 6.27 2.25
C LEU A 108 36.22 5.58 2.75
N LYS A 109 37.13 6.37 3.31
CA LYS A 109 38.43 5.85 3.83
C LYS A 109 38.27 4.78 4.92
N ASN A 110 37.15 4.79 5.64
CA ASN A 110 36.80 3.79 6.65
C ASN A 110 36.12 2.53 6.05
N GLY A 111 35.91 2.48 4.73
CA GLY A 111 35.25 1.37 4.03
C GLY A 111 33.73 1.43 4.00
N PHE A 112 33.12 2.49 4.55
CA PHE A 112 31.66 2.67 4.56
C PHE A 112 31.17 3.33 3.28
N ARG A 113 29.89 3.07 2.96
CA ARG A 113 29.14 3.65 1.85
C ARG A 113 28.70 5.08 2.13
N HIS A 114 28.51 5.43 3.40
CA HIS A 114 28.00 6.74 3.81
C HIS A 114 28.77 7.29 5.02
N PHE A 115 28.87 8.62 5.10
CA PHE A 115 29.71 9.30 6.10
C PHE A 115 29.11 9.25 7.49
N ASP A 116 27.78 9.16 7.58
CA ASP A 116 27.06 9.13 8.84
C ASP A 116 26.84 7.71 9.41
N HIS A 117 27.27 6.67 8.68
CA HIS A 117 27.22 5.30 9.21
C HIS A 117 28.19 5.15 10.39
N LYS A 118 27.67 4.64 11.50
CA LYS A 118 28.43 4.31 12.70
C LYS A 118 29.01 2.89 12.62
N PHE A 119 28.37 2.02 11.83
CA PHE A 119 28.85 0.68 11.48
C PHE A 119 28.27 0.22 10.14
N GLU A 120 28.86 -0.81 9.53
CA GLU A 120 28.23 -1.60 8.47
C GLU A 120 28.49 -3.08 8.71
N TRP A 121 27.42 -3.85 8.93
CA TRP A 121 27.54 -5.24 9.34
C TRP A 121 27.69 -6.20 8.17
N SER A 122 28.49 -7.23 8.39
CA SER A 122 28.46 -8.46 7.60
C SER A 122 27.14 -9.22 7.80
N ARG A 123 26.88 -10.22 6.97
CA ARG A 123 25.71 -11.10 7.14
C ARG A 123 25.77 -11.86 8.45
N ALA A 124 26.98 -12.21 8.90
CA ALA A 124 27.19 -12.92 10.16
C ALA A 124 26.84 -12.05 11.39
N GLU A 125 27.28 -10.79 11.38
CA GLU A 125 26.98 -9.83 12.46
C GLU A 125 25.48 -9.48 12.51
N PHE A 126 24.87 -9.25 11.35
CA PHE A 126 23.42 -9.00 11.28
C PHE A 126 22.62 -10.21 11.76
N THR A 127 23.00 -11.43 11.34
CA THR A 127 22.37 -12.67 11.83
C THR A 127 22.52 -12.79 13.35
N ALA A 128 23.71 -12.54 13.91
CA ALA A 128 23.94 -12.60 15.35
C ALA A 128 23.08 -11.59 16.13
N TRP A 129 22.91 -10.37 15.61
CA TRP A 129 22.04 -9.35 16.19
C TRP A 129 20.56 -9.78 16.17
N THR A 130 20.06 -10.28 15.03
CA THR A 130 18.68 -10.75 14.93
C THR A 130 18.39 -11.96 15.82
N ASP A 131 19.32 -12.91 15.91
CA ASP A 131 19.22 -14.05 16.82
C ASP A 131 19.21 -13.61 18.28
N ASN A 132 20.04 -12.63 18.65
CA ASN A 132 20.06 -12.08 20.00
C ASN A 132 18.70 -11.48 20.38
N ILE A 133 18.05 -10.76 19.46
CA ILE A 133 16.70 -10.24 19.64
C ILE A 133 15.71 -11.39 19.88
N CYS A 134 15.71 -12.43 19.03
CA CYS A 134 14.79 -13.57 19.21
C CYS A 134 15.03 -14.33 20.53
N ARG A 135 16.27 -14.37 21.04
CA ARG A 135 16.57 -14.95 22.36
C ARG A 135 16.02 -14.09 23.51
N ARG A 136 16.14 -12.76 23.42
CA ARG A 136 15.60 -11.82 24.43
C ARG A 136 14.08 -11.72 24.39
N TYR A 137 13.50 -11.82 23.20
CA TYR A 137 12.07 -11.67 22.92
C TYR A 137 11.52 -12.93 22.24
N PRO A 138 11.31 -14.04 22.99
CA PRO A 138 10.98 -15.35 22.44
C PRO A 138 9.59 -15.44 21.78
N ASN A 139 8.81 -14.36 21.84
CA ASN A 139 7.54 -14.23 21.12
C ASN A 139 7.73 -13.90 19.63
N TYR A 140 8.96 -13.74 19.15
CA TYR A 140 9.25 -13.43 17.75
C TYR A 140 10.02 -14.55 17.05
N SER A 141 9.74 -14.70 15.77
CA SER A 141 10.54 -15.46 14.81
C SER A 141 11.09 -14.50 13.76
N VAL A 142 12.32 -14.71 13.30
CA VAL A 142 12.95 -13.87 12.26
C VAL A 142 13.14 -14.64 10.96
N ALA A 143 12.96 -13.96 9.84
CA ALA A 143 13.41 -14.38 8.53
C ALA A 143 14.35 -13.32 7.94
N LEU A 144 15.46 -13.75 7.35
CA LEU A 144 16.42 -12.88 6.69
C LEU A 144 16.23 -12.96 5.18
N ILE A 145 16.13 -11.81 4.53
CA ILE A 145 16.11 -11.65 3.08
C ILE A 145 17.11 -10.56 2.68
N GLY A 146 17.28 -10.32 1.38
CA GLY A 146 18.09 -9.20 0.91
C GLY A 146 17.60 -8.61 -0.39
N LEU A 147 18.12 -7.43 -0.72
CA LEU A 147 17.80 -6.62 -1.89
C LEU A 147 19.09 -6.21 -2.61
N GLY A 148 19.01 -6.12 -3.94
CA GLY A 148 20.17 -5.84 -4.79
C GLY A 148 21.02 -7.09 -4.99
N ASN A 149 20.81 -7.80 -6.09
CA ASN A 149 21.59 -8.98 -6.42
C ASN A 149 23.04 -8.60 -6.78
N PRO A 150 24.03 -9.41 -6.38
CA PRO A 150 25.38 -9.23 -6.89
C PRO A 150 25.44 -9.63 -8.37
N PRO A 151 26.45 -9.15 -9.11
CA PRO A 151 26.82 -9.72 -10.40
C PRO A 151 27.06 -11.23 -10.29
N ASP A 152 26.89 -11.97 -11.39
CA ASP A 152 26.99 -13.43 -11.38
C ASP A 152 28.33 -13.96 -10.86
N GLU A 153 29.39 -13.17 -11.03
CA GLU A 153 30.78 -13.45 -10.67
C GLU A 153 31.04 -13.35 -9.16
N HIS A 154 30.15 -12.70 -8.42
CA HIS A 154 30.30 -12.36 -7.00
C HIS A 154 29.11 -12.82 -6.16
N LYS A 155 28.45 -13.93 -6.52
CA LYS A 155 27.30 -14.45 -5.76
C LYS A 155 27.59 -14.74 -4.29
N ASP A 156 28.86 -14.95 -3.96
CA ASP A 156 29.33 -15.23 -2.60
C ASP A 156 29.12 -14.05 -1.64
N VAL A 157 29.14 -12.80 -2.09
CA VAL A 157 29.00 -11.61 -1.21
C VAL A 157 27.57 -11.38 -0.71
N GLY A 158 26.59 -12.05 -1.31
CA GLY A 158 25.17 -11.89 -0.98
C GLY A 158 24.56 -10.60 -1.54
N PHE A 159 23.49 -10.13 -0.92
CA PHE A 159 22.74 -8.95 -1.36
C PHE A 159 23.39 -7.64 -0.90
N ALA A 160 23.13 -6.54 -1.62
CA ALA A 160 23.65 -5.22 -1.27
C ALA A 160 23.08 -4.69 0.05
N THR A 161 21.78 -4.89 0.25
CA THR A 161 21.04 -4.60 1.48
C THR A 161 20.53 -5.91 2.06
N GLN A 162 20.68 -6.07 3.37
CA GLN A 162 20.14 -7.19 4.12
C GLN A 162 18.94 -6.72 4.95
N MET A 163 17.94 -7.59 5.11
CA MET A 163 16.67 -7.24 5.74
C MET A 163 16.18 -8.36 6.64
N ALA A 164 15.75 -8.00 7.85
CA ALA A 164 15.20 -8.88 8.84
C ALA A 164 13.69 -8.62 9.00
N LEU A 165 12.91 -9.69 8.87
CA LEU A 165 11.47 -9.68 9.08
C LEU A 165 11.17 -10.45 10.37
N PHE A 166 10.86 -9.72 11.43
CA PHE A 166 10.44 -10.29 12.70
C PHE A 166 8.92 -10.39 12.74
N ALA A 167 8.41 -11.62 12.73
CA ALA A 167 6.99 -11.89 12.92
C ALA A 167 6.74 -12.32 14.35
N ARG A 168 5.75 -11.72 15.01
CA ARG A 168 5.26 -12.20 16.28
C ARG A 168 4.62 -13.57 16.07
N ASN A 169 4.87 -14.50 16.99
CA ASN A 169 4.54 -15.92 16.81
C ASN A 169 3.05 -16.15 16.53
N ASP A 170 2.15 -15.37 17.13
CA ASP A 170 0.71 -15.44 16.88
C ASP A 170 0.31 -15.09 15.43
N LEU A 171 1.03 -14.15 14.79
CA LEU A 171 0.83 -13.80 13.38
C LEU A 171 1.11 -14.99 12.45
N ILE A 172 2.05 -15.86 12.82
CA ILE A 172 2.45 -17.06 12.08
C ILE A 172 1.90 -18.35 12.68
N LYS A 173 0.81 -18.26 13.48
CA LYS A 173 0.10 -19.40 14.09
C LYS A 173 0.98 -20.27 15.00
N LYS A 174 2.03 -19.72 15.59
CA LYS A 174 2.83 -20.32 16.67
C LYS A 174 2.37 -19.79 18.03
N PRO A 175 2.47 -20.58 19.10
CA PRO A 175 2.13 -20.09 20.44
C PRO A 175 3.09 -18.98 20.89
N LEU A 176 2.57 -18.04 21.68
CA LEU A 176 3.39 -17.07 22.39
C LEU A 176 4.11 -17.77 23.54
N ALA A 177 5.40 -17.49 23.73
CA ALA A 177 6.19 -18.00 24.84
C ALA A 177 5.85 -17.29 26.17
N THR A 178 5.42 -16.02 26.09
CA THR A 178 5.03 -15.19 27.23
C THR A 178 3.83 -14.31 26.88
N GLU A 179 3.08 -13.86 27.89
CA GLU A 179 1.98 -12.90 27.71
C GLU A 179 2.48 -11.54 27.20
N LEU A 180 1.65 -10.89 26.38
CA LEU A 180 1.92 -9.55 25.85
C LEU A 180 1.67 -8.50 26.94
N LYS A 181 2.71 -8.19 27.71
CA LYS A 181 2.66 -7.20 28.80
C LYS A 181 3.01 -5.79 28.37
N GLY A 182 3.46 -5.57 27.13
CA GLY A 182 3.91 -4.28 26.63
C GLY A 182 2.90 -3.17 26.92
N GLN A 183 1.61 -3.46 26.75
CA GLN A 183 0.47 -2.56 27.01
C GLN A 183 0.30 -2.09 28.46
N SER A 184 0.87 -2.81 29.43
CA SER A 184 0.74 -2.53 30.87
C SER A 184 1.95 -1.84 31.50
N LEU A 185 3.03 -1.64 30.73
CA LEU A 185 4.25 -1.01 31.22
C LEU A 185 3.99 0.46 31.64
N PRO A 186 4.58 0.94 32.75
CA PRO A 186 4.37 2.30 33.23
C PRO A 186 4.83 3.31 32.18
N LEU A 187 4.02 4.36 32.01
CA LEU A 187 4.28 5.39 31.02
C LEU A 187 5.39 6.32 31.50
N SER A 188 6.39 6.49 30.65
CA SER A 188 7.18 7.71 30.70
C SER A 188 6.21 8.86 30.40
N GLY A 189 6.30 9.98 31.13
CA GLY A 189 5.55 11.20 30.78
C GLY A 189 6.02 11.83 29.45
N LEU A 190 6.89 11.14 28.73
CA LEU A 190 7.45 11.52 27.45
C LEU A 190 6.40 11.34 26.36
N LYS A 191 6.36 12.30 25.45
CA LYS A 191 5.46 12.32 24.30
C LYS A 191 6.23 12.78 23.09
N TYR A 192 6.04 12.13 21.94
CA TYR A 192 6.57 12.63 20.69
C TYR A 192 5.90 13.94 20.33
N LYS A 193 6.70 14.88 19.84
CA LYS A 193 6.21 16.17 19.39
C LYS A 193 5.54 15.98 18.04
N GLU A 194 4.29 16.37 17.94
CA GLU A 194 3.56 16.35 16.68
C GLU A 194 4.06 17.49 15.78
N ILE A 195 4.51 17.15 14.58
CA ILE A 195 4.93 18.11 13.55
C ILE A 195 3.77 18.37 12.60
N TYR A 196 3.13 17.31 12.11
CA TYR A 196 2.03 17.40 11.17
C TYR A 196 1.09 16.21 11.31
N THR A 197 -0.21 16.45 11.24
CA THR A 197 -1.22 15.39 11.23
C THR A 197 -2.32 15.73 10.24
N VAL A 198 -2.75 14.73 9.46
CA VAL A 198 -3.83 14.88 8.49
C VAL A 198 -4.70 13.63 8.43
N ASP A 199 -6.00 13.85 8.32
CA ASP A 199 -6.98 12.81 8.03
C ASP A 199 -7.32 12.84 6.53
N PHE A 200 -7.21 11.69 5.86
CA PHE A 200 -7.49 11.57 4.44
C PHE A 200 -9.01 11.61 4.18
N PRO A 201 -9.43 12.16 3.03
CA PRO A 201 -10.83 12.12 2.62
C PRO A 201 -11.29 10.67 2.46
N TYR A 202 -12.41 10.35 3.07
CA TYR A 202 -13.06 9.05 2.94
C TYR A 202 -14.55 9.23 2.68
N TYR A 203 -15.14 8.25 2.02
CA TYR A 203 -16.58 8.16 1.83
C TYR A 203 -16.99 6.74 2.17
N LYS A 204 -17.91 6.63 3.12
CA LYS A 204 -18.54 5.36 3.43
C LYS A 204 -19.87 5.33 2.69
N ASP A 205 -20.03 4.34 1.82
CA ASP A 205 -21.31 4.09 1.20
C ASP A 205 -22.29 3.54 2.25
N GLU A 206 -23.28 4.35 2.62
CA GLU A 206 -24.31 4.01 3.60
C GLU A 206 -25.53 3.31 2.97
N ARG A 207 -25.54 3.16 1.63
CA ARG A 207 -26.60 2.43 0.93
C ARG A 207 -26.68 0.98 1.41
N THR A 208 -27.91 0.51 1.56
CA THR A 208 -28.20 -0.90 1.77
C THR A 208 -27.72 -1.74 0.58
N GLN A 209 -27.52 -3.02 0.81
CA GLN A 209 -27.15 -3.97 -0.25
C GLN A 209 -28.15 -3.91 -1.42
N TYR A 210 -29.45 -3.83 -1.10
CA TYR A 210 -30.53 -3.66 -2.09
C TYR A 210 -30.32 -2.42 -2.97
N GLU A 211 -30.09 -1.25 -2.36
CA GLU A 211 -29.91 0.02 -3.07
C GLU A 211 -28.64 0.02 -3.93
N LYS A 212 -27.56 -0.64 -3.48
CA LYS A 212 -26.34 -0.78 -4.27
C LYS A 212 -26.57 -1.62 -5.52
N ILE A 213 -27.18 -2.79 -5.37
CA ILE A 213 -27.49 -3.67 -6.50
C ILE A 213 -28.41 -2.97 -7.48
N TRP A 214 -29.44 -2.29 -6.98
CA TRP A 214 -30.37 -1.57 -7.85
C TRP A 214 -29.69 -0.43 -8.59
N CYS A 215 -28.86 0.37 -7.92
CA CYS A 215 -28.10 1.43 -8.55
C CYS A 215 -27.17 0.90 -9.66
N GLU A 216 -26.51 -0.24 -9.42
CA GLU A 216 -25.66 -0.87 -10.43
C GLU A 216 -26.49 -1.42 -11.60
N ALA A 217 -27.64 -2.03 -11.31
CA ALA A 217 -28.57 -2.51 -12.33
C ALA A 217 -29.07 -1.35 -13.22
N GLN A 218 -29.43 -0.21 -12.62
CA GLN A 218 -29.83 0.99 -13.35
C GLN A 218 -28.69 1.52 -14.23
N TYR A 219 -27.48 1.61 -13.67
CA TYR A 219 -26.30 2.05 -14.42
C TYR A 219 -26.02 1.13 -15.60
N PHE A 220 -26.00 -0.19 -15.38
CA PHE A 220 -25.80 -1.20 -16.41
C PHE A 220 -26.85 -1.11 -17.52
N ILE A 221 -28.14 -1.05 -17.15
CA ILE A 221 -29.24 -0.94 -18.12
C ILE A 221 -29.12 0.35 -18.93
N ASN A 222 -28.86 1.49 -18.28
CA ASN A 222 -28.79 2.78 -18.96
C ASN A 222 -27.57 2.86 -19.88
N ARG A 223 -26.41 2.34 -19.46
CA ARG A 223 -25.18 2.31 -20.26
C ARG A 223 -25.34 1.52 -21.56
N TYR A 224 -26.08 0.42 -21.51
CA TYR A 224 -26.22 -0.51 -22.65
C TYR A 224 -27.58 -0.44 -23.34
N ARG A 225 -28.43 0.53 -22.97
CA ARG A 225 -29.81 0.65 -23.48
C ARG A 225 -29.90 0.72 -25.01
N HIS A 226 -28.93 1.37 -25.66
CA HIS A 226 -28.87 1.56 -27.11
C HIS A 226 -27.66 0.86 -27.74
N ALA A 227 -27.06 -0.10 -27.03
CA ALA A 227 -25.93 -0.83 -27.55
C ALA A 227 -26.42 -1.80 -28.65
N THR A 228 -26.17 -1.46 -29.91
CA THR A 228 -26.60 -2.23 -31.09
C THR A 228 -26.10 -3.67 -31.07
N ILE A 229 -24.98 -3.93 -30.40
CA ILE A 229 -24.43 -5.28 -30.15
C ILE A 229 -25.38 -6.22 -29.39
N TYR A 230 -26.34 -5.66 -28.65
CA TYR A 230 -27.34 -6.41 -27.87
C TYR A 230 -28.74 -6.32 -28.49
N PHE A 231 -28.88 -5.74 -29.69
CA PHE A 231 -30.15 -5.67 -30.38
C PHE A 231 -30.46 -6.99 -31.09
N ASN A 232 -31.61 -7.59 -30.77
CA ASN A 232 -32.11 -8.77 -31.47
C ASN A 232 -33.00 -8.34 -32.63
N VAL A 233 -32.48 -8.48 -33.85
CA VAL A 233 -33.15 -8.07 -35.09
C VAL A 233 -34.47 -8.83 -35.33
N GLU A 234 -34.53 -10.11 -34.99
CA GLU A 234 -35.73 -10.95 -35.22
C GLU A 234 -36.88 -10.56 -34.30
N ARG A 235 -36.56 -10.28 -33.03
CA ARG A 235 -37.55 -9.95 -31.99
C ARG A 235 -37.79 -8.44 -31.87
N ARG A 236 -36.98 -7.59 -32.50
CA ARG A 236 -36.96 -6.13 -32.37
C ARG A 236 -36.96 -5.66 -30.91
N ILE A 237 -36.03 -6.21 -30.12
CA ILE A 237 -35.86 -5.88 -28.70
C ILE A 237 -34.37 -5.86 -28.36
N TYR A 238 -34.01 -5.13 -27.31
CA TYR A 238 -32.67 -5.21 -26.73
C TYR A 238 -32.62 -6.32 -25.67
N GLN A 239 -31.61 -7.19 -25.76
CA GLN A 239 -31.37 -8.31 -24.85
C GLN A 239 -30.01 -8.14 -24.18
N LEU A 240 -29.99 -7.54 -23.01
CA LEU A 240 -28.75 -7.21 -22.30
C LEU A 240 -28.31 -8.41 -21.46
N PRO A 241 -27.13 -9.01 -21.70
CA PRO A 241 -26.65 -10.12 -20.88
C PRO A 241 -26.30 -9.62 -19.48
N TRP A 242 -26.99 -10.13 -18.47
CA TRP A 242 -26.83 -9.68 -17.07
C TRP A 242 -25.61 -10.28 -16.34
N LEU A 243 -24.71 -10.98 -17.05
CA LEU A 243 -23.55 -11.65 -16.45
C LEU A 243 -22.67 -10.69 -15.64
N GLN A 244 -22.44 -9.47 -16.15
CA GLN A 244 -21.67 -8.45 -15.44
C GLN A 244 -22.37 -7.98 -14.16
N LEU A 245 -23.70 -7.85 -14.21
CA LEU A 245 -24.50 -7.50 -13.04
C LEU A 245 -24.50 -8.64 -12.01
N MET A 246 -24.50 -9.91 -12.45
CA MET A 246 -24.34 -11.06 -11.58
C MET A 246 -22.96 -11.10 -10.91
N ASP A 247 -21.89 -10.74 -11.62
CA ASP A 247 -20.54 -10.64 -11.04
C ASP A 247 -20.48 -9.58 -9.95
N PHE A 248 -21.14 -8.44 -10.16
CA PHE A 248 -21.28 -7.40 -9.14
C PHE A 248 -22.09 -7.89 -7.93
N ALA A 249 -23.25 -8.50 -8.18
CA ALA A 249 -24.10 -9.05 -7.11
C ALA A 249 -23.35 -10.07 -6.25
N ARG A 250 -22.57 -10.97 -6.87
CA ARG A 250 -21.74 -11.93 -6.14
C ARG A 250 -20.67 -11.26 -5.27
N LYS A 251 -20.04 -10.18 -5.73
CA LYS A 251 -19.06 -9.42 -4.93
C LYS A 251 -19.71 -8.79 -3.70
N GLU A 252 -20.94 -8.31 -3.82
CA GLU A 252 -21.71 -7.79 -2.69
C GLU A 252 -22.37 -8.89 -1.84
N ASN A 253 -22.09 -10.18 -2.06
CA ASN A 253 -22.73 -11.34 -1.39
C ASN A 253 -24.26 -11.41 -1.58
N VAL A 254 -24.74 -11.09 -2.78
CA VAL A 254 -26.14 -11.23 -3.19
C VAL A 254 -26.29 -12.44 -4.11
N SER A 255 -27.29 -13.27 -3.85
CA SER A 255 -27.62 -14.43 -4.67
C SER A 255 -28.31 -14.03 -5.97
N GLN A 256 -28.33 -14.95 -6.95
CA GLN A 256 -29.01 -14.72 -8.22
C GLN A 256 -30.53 -14.50 -8.05
N ASP A 257 -31.16 -15.24 -7.12
CA ASP A 257 -32.59 -15.12 -6.85
C ASP A 257 -32.92 -13.75 -6.24
N GLU A 258 -32.10 -13.26 -5.31
CA GLU A 258 -32.25 -11.91 -4.74
C GLU A 258 -32.06 -10.82 -5.80
N LEU A 259 -31.09 -10.96 -6.70
CA LEU A 259 -30.92 -10.04 -7.82
C LEU A 259 -32.17 -10.02 -8.72
N LEU A 260 -32.72 -11.19 -9.07
CA LEU A 260 -33.95 -11.29 -9.85
C LEU A 260 -35.12 -10.61 -9.15
N ASP A 261 -35.25 -10.80 -7.84
CA ASP A 261 -36.32 -10.16 -7.07
C ASP A 261 -36.15 -8.63 -7.04
N ILE A 262 -34.92 -8.12 -6.92
CA ILE A 262 -34.62 -6.69 -7.01
C ILE A 262 -35.04 -6.13 -8.38
N LEU A 263 -34.69 -6.84 -9.47
CA LEU A 263 -35.05 -6.43 -10.84
C LEU A 263 -36.57 -6.46 -11.06
N ARG A 264 -37.24 -7.53 -10.61
CA ARG A 264 -38.71 -7.69 -10.72
C ARG A 264 -39.46 -6.62 -9.92
N ASN A 265 -38.98 -6.28 -8.72
CA ASN A 265 -39.55 -5.23 -7.88
C ASN A 265 -39.53 -3.85 -8.56
N HIS A 266 -38.60 -3.65 -9.51
CA HIS A 266 -38.52 -2.43 -10.32
C HIS A 266 -39.10 -2.58 -11.74
N ASN A 267 -39.94 -3.59 -11.96
CA ASN A 267 -40.60 -3.88 -13.25
C ASN A 267 -39.62 -4.18 -14.41
N ILE A 268 -38.40 -4.63 -14.12
CA ILE A 268 -37.45 -5.06 -15.14
C ILE A 268 -37.75 -6.52 -15.52
N LYS A 269 -37.96 -6.77 -16.81
CA LYS A 269 -38.20 -8.13 -17.33
C LYS A 269 -36.87 -8.82 -17.57
N VAL A 270 -36.78 -10.07 -17.13
CA VAL A 270 -35.62 -10.95 -17.36
C VAL A 270 -36.11 -12.23 -18.00
N GLU A 271 -35.53 -12.61 -19.15
CA GLU A 271 -35.79 -13.87 -19.85
C GLU A 271 -34.48 -14.64 -19.99
N GLY A 272 -34.37 -15.77 -19.28
CA GLY A 272 -33.12 -16.55 -19.23
C GLY A 272 -31.98 -15.72 -18.65
N ASP A 273 -30.91 -15.57 -19.42
CA ASP A 273 -29.71 -14.82 -19.02
C ASP A 273 -29.72 -13.35 -19.49
N PHE A 274 -30.88 -12.84 -19.93
CA PHE A 274 -31.00 -11.52 -20.54
C PHE A 274 -32.03 -10.65 -19.83
N ILE A 275 -31.64 -9.40 -19.57
CA ILE A 275 -32.58 -8.32 -19.27
C ILE A 275 -33.21 -7.87 -20.59
N ILE A 276 -34.53 -7.85 -20.64
CA ILE A 276 -35.31 -7.55 -21.84
C ILE A 276 -35.81 -6.12 -21.77
N MET A 277 -35.41 -5.34 -22.78
CA MET A 277 -35.85 -3.96 -22.96
C MET A 277 -36.64 -3.85 -24.27
N PRO A 278 -37.86 -3.28 -24.24
CA PRO A 278 -38.62 -3.02 -25.47
C PRO A 278 -37.89 -1.98 -26.33
N GLU A 279 -38.13 -2.02 -27.64
CA GLU A 279 -37.78 -0.93 -28.54
C GLU A 279 -38.52 0.32 -28.08
N TYR A 280 -37.78 1.41 -27.83
CA TYR A 280 -38.37 2.73 -27.61
C TYR A 280 -38.73 3.29 -28.99
N ASP A 281 -39.93 3.83 -29.15
CA ASP A 281 -40.25 4.66 -30.32
C ASP A 281 -39.41 5.95 -30.22
N ASP A 282 -38.69 6.31 -31.28
CA ASP A 282 -37.76 7.46 -31.34
C ASP A 282 -38.41 8.85 -31.10
N ASP A 283 -39.70 8.91 -30.75
CA ASP A 283 -40.49 10.14 -30.65
C ASP A 283 -40.42 10.84 -29.26
N ASP A 284 -39.75 10.26 -28.26
CA ASP A 284 -39.76 10.78 -26.87
C ASP A 284 -38.46 11.52 -26.43
N ASP A 285 -37.45 11.69 -27.31
CA ASP A 285 -36.19 12.39 -26.98
C ASP A 285 -36.05 13.72 -27.74
N GLU A 286 -36.76 14.75 -27.28
CA GLU A 286 -36.45 16.14 -27.65
C GLU A 286 -35.27 16.72 -26.83
N ASN A 287 -34.62 15.94 -25.95
CA ASN A 287 -33.48 16.40 -25.16
C ASN A 287 -32.50 15.28 -24.75
N GLY A 288 -31.57 14.91 -25.63
CA GLY A 288 -30.45 14.05 -25.25
C GLY A 288 -29.38 13.94 -26.33
N LEU A 289 -28.24 14.61 -26.12
CA LEU A 289 -27.08 14.61 -27.01
C LEU A 289 -26.60 13.18 -27.30
N CYS A 290 -26.87 12.71 -28.51
CA CYS A 290 -26.24 11.55 -29.12
C CYS A 290 -24.94 12.01 -29.78
N ASP A 291 -23.80 11.76 -29.12
CA ASP A 291 -22.50 11.74 -29.78
C ASP A 291 -21.97 10.30 -29.80
N GLU A 292 -21.67 9.89 -31.02
CA GLU A 292 -21.07 8.67 -31.56
C GLU A 292 -20.17 7.87 -30.60
N LEU A 293 -20.50 6.59 -30.38
CA LEU A 293 -19.55 5.55 -30.00
C LEU A 293 -19.65 4.38 -30.97
N ASN A 294 -19.20 4.63 -32.19
CA ASN A 294 -18.95 3.59 -33.18
C ASN A 294 -17.44 3.29 -33.21
N ASP A 295 -16.86 2.81 -32.10
CA ASP A 295 -15.48 2.30 -32.10
C ASP A 295 -15.18 1.31 -30.96
N LEU A 296 -15.78 0.12 -31.01
CA LEU A 296 -15.37 -1.02 -30.16
C LEU A 296 -15.28 -2.33 -30.97
N SER A 297 -14.74 -2.26 -32.19
CA SER A 297 -14.38 -3.46 -32.97
C SER A 297 -12.88 -3.81 -32.92
N LEU A 298 -12.09 -3.21 -32.03
CA LEU A 298 -10.68 -3.52 -31.89
C LEU A 298 -10.36 -4.05 -30.49
N GLU A 299 -10.77 -5.28 -30.21
CA GLU A 299 -10.09 -6.10 -29.20
C GLU A 299 -10.39 -7.60 -29.37
N LEU A 300 -10.32 -8.09 -30.61
CA LEU A 300 -10.21 -9.52 -30.89
C LEU A 300 -9.22 -9.74 -32.04
N ASN A 301 -8.05 -10.27 -31.69
CA ASN A 301 -6.99 -10.83 -32.53
C ASN A 301 -5.91 -9.86 -33.04
N ASN A 302 -4.71 -9.88 -32.44
CA ASN A 302 -3.58 -10.60 -33.07
C ASN A 302 -2.32 -10.64 -32.19
N GLU A 303 -1.75 -11.84 -32.21
CA GLU A 303 -0.46 -12.26 -31.70
C GLU A 303 0.72 -11.79 -32.58
N TYR A 304 1.87 -11.60 -31.92
CA TYR A 304 3.27 -11.72 -32.40
C TYR A 304 3.87 -10.79 -33.49
N ASN A 305 5.04 -10.27 -33.10
CA ASN A 305 6.28 -9.98 -33.86
C ASN A 305 6.62 -8.56 -34.35
N ASP A 306 7.62 -8.02 -33.63
CA ASP A 306 8.96 -7.66 -34.13
C ASP A 306 9.21 -6.27 -34.77
N CYS A 307 10.41 -5.79 -34.43
CA CYS A 307 11.29 -4.79 -35.02
C CYS A 307 10.93 -3.29 -35.01
N GLY A 308 11.67 -2.57 -34.16
CA GLY A 308 12.77 -1.75 -34.68
C GLY A 308 12.66 -0.23 -34.60
N ASN A 309 13.46 0.34 -33.70
CA ASN A 309 14.26 1.57 -33.80
C ASN A 309 13.66 2.86 -34.41
N GLY A 310 13.79 3.96 -33.67
CA GLY A 310 13.92 5.29 -34.27
C GLY A 310 13.62 6.45 -33.33
N ASN A 311 14.68 7.04 -32.79
CA ASN A 311 14.74 8.28 -32.02
C ASN A 311 13.79 9.42 -32.48
N ASP A 312 13.32 10.21 -31.51
CA ASP A 312 13.80 11.59 -31.26
C ASP A 312 12.64 12.53 -30.89
N ALA A 313 12.62 13.00 -29.65
CA ALA A 313 12.09 14.31 -29.25
C ALA A 313 12.27 14.49 -27.73
N SER A 314 13.48 14.88 -27.39
CA SER A 314 13.87 15.47 -26.13
C SER A 314 12.99 16.68 -25.77
N ARG A 315 12.51 16.73 -24.52
CA ARG A 315 12.24 17.99 -23.80
C ARG A 315 12.85 17.92 -22.42
N VAL A 316 14.09 18.41 -22.39
CA VAL A 316 14.93 18.71 -21.24
C VAL A 316 14.27 19.85 -20.44
N PHE A 317 13.98 19.61 -19.17
CA PHE A 317 13.86 20.68 -18.17
C PHE A 317 15.19 20.75 -17.42
N ASN A 318 15.97 21.79 -17.73
CA ASN A 318 17.18 22.15 -17.00
C ASN A 318 16.80 22.62 -15.58
N ILE A 319 17.31 21.92 -14.57
CA ILE A 319 17.51 22.46 -13.23
C ILE A 319 19.02 22.42 -13.00
N GLU A 320 19.68 23.56 -13.21
CA GLU A 320 21.07 23.75 -12.80
C GLU A 320 21.14 23.97 -11.29
N SER A 321 22.02 23.19 -10.65
CA SER A 321 22.69 23.43 -9.37
C SER A 321 21.83 23.84 -8.17
N ALA A 322 21.30 22.85 -7.47
CA ALA A 322 21.21 22.90 -6.02
C ALA A 322 22.17 21.82 -5.49
N ASN A 323 23.22 22.23 -4.78
CA ASN A 323 24.03 21.31 -3.98
C ASN A 323 23.08 20.66 -2.97
N ASP A 324 22.88 19.36 -3.12
CA ASP A 324 22.13 18.51 -2.21
C ASP A 324 23.05 18.12 -1.04
N ASP A 325 23.37 19.11 -0.21
CA ASP A 325 24.02 18.92 1.10
C ASP A 325 22.94 18.94 2.18
N SER A 326 21.94 18.05 2.06
CA SER A 326 21.07 17.72 3.19
C SER A 326 21.82 16.75 4.10
N GLU A 327 22.72 17.33 4.92
CA GLU A 327 23.41 16.65 6.01
C GLU A 327 22.39 16.04 6.98
N GLU A 328 22.07 14.76 6.79
CA GLU A 328 21.33 13.96 7.75
C GLU A 328 22.24 13.64 8.94
N CYS A 329 21.99 14.30 10.08
CA CYS A 329 22.66 14.05 11.34
C CYS A 329 21.65 13.40 12.28
N TRP A 330 21.77 12.09 12.46
CA TRP A 330 20.84 11.25 13.22
C TRP A 330 21.20 11.11 14.72
N ASP A 331 21.70 12.17 15.36
CA ASP A 331 22.08 12.16 16.80
C ASP A 331 21.39 13.24 17.66
#